data_AF-W4VM01-F1
#
_entry.id   AF-W4VM01-F1
#
_cell.length_a   1.000
_cell.length_b   1.000
_cell.length_c   1.000
_cell.angle_alpha   90.00
_cell.angle_beta   90.00
_cell.angle_gamma   90.00
#
_symmetry.space_group_name_H-M   'P 1'
#
loop_
_entity.id
_entity.type
_entity.pdbx_description
1 polymer ?
#
loop_
_entity_poly.entity_id
_entity_poly.type
_entity_poly.pdbx_seq_one_letter_code
_entity_poly.pdbx_strand_id
1 'polypeptide(L)'
;MKTGIADLNNGMADLTSGSADYKNGIAELNNSSTELLNGSAAIDKALVTMKDSLNQDMSGADFGKLRVGLIKISEGMKEAATGLTTLRDNYTKAYQKLDESIHAIPAHEISEEEIKRIASKLEEEQDRKIVQKLAETYGAAQKAKGTYEATKEVFAAVDPTLNEISGAQTEMATSLETMASEVAKASEKINIQESIKELQNGLGKLSDNYKSFHGGLVEYTHGVRELSNAYQSIHQGVTDIYHGTTELENGTTELRNGTSKLADSTSELPEQMQEEIDKMINEFDKSDFDAESFVSEKNENIQSVQFVIKTEAIEKEEQAEEQQETAKEKSFWDKLLDLFR
;
A
#
# COMPACT_ATOMS: atom_id res chain seq x y z
N MET A 1 -18.32 13.91 -2.47
CA MET A 1 -17.33 13.00 -3.09
C MET A 1 -15.94 13.63 -3.21
N LYS A 2 -15.81 14.88 -3.70
CA LYS A 2 -14.49 15.53 -3.92
C LYS A 2 -13.59 15.56 -2.69
N THR A 3 -14.14 15.82 -1.50
CA THR A 3 -13.40 15.78 -0.23
C THR A 3 -13.03 14.34 0.12
N GLY A 4 -14.00 13.42 0.15
CA GLY A 4 -13.75 12.04 0.60
C GLY A 4 -12.67 11.26 -0.17
N ILE A 5 -12.54 11.42 -1.50
CA ILE A 5 -11.49 10.71 -2.27
C ILE A 5 -10.12 11.39 -2.08
N ALA A 6 -10.08 12.72 -2.05
CA ALA A 6 -8.85 13.46 -1.75
C ALA A 6 -8.38 13.18 -0.31
N ASP A 7 -9.30 13.15 0.65
CA ASP A 7 -9.04 12.81 2.05
C ASP A 7 -8.53 11.36 2.19
N LEU A 8 -9.10 10.41 1.44
CA LEU A 8 -8.60 9.04 1.36
C LEU A 8 -7.18 8.98 0.80
N ASN A 9 -6.91 9.70 -0.31
CA ASN A 9 -5.59 9.69 -0.93
C ASN A 9 -4.53 10.33 -0.02
N ASN A 10 -4.87 11.43 0.66
CA ASN A 10 -4.01 12.06 1.66
C ASN A 10 -3.75 11.11 2.84
N GLY A 11 -4.79 10.44 3.36
CA GLY A 11 -4.63 9.43 4.42
C GLY A 11 -3.75 8.25 4.00
N MET A 12 -3.84 7.80 2.73
CA MET A 12 -2.95 6.78 2.19
C MET A 12 -1.52 7.28 1.96
N ALA A 13 -1.33 8.55 1.63
CA ALA A 13 -0.01 9.16 1.57
C ALA A 13 0.65 9.15 2.96
N ASP A 14 -0.11 9.54 3.99
CA ASP A 14 0.34 9.51 5.38
C ASP A 14 0.65 8.07 5.84
N LEU A 15 -0.22 7.10 5.52
CA LEU A 15 0.02 5.68 5.82
C LEU A 15 1.27 5.16 5.11
N THR A 16 1.50 5.54 3.85
CA THR A 16 2.69 5.14 3.09
C THR A 16 3.96 5.71 3.71
N SER A 17 3.91 6.98 4.13
CA SER A 17 5.00 7.65 4.83
C SER A 17 5.30 6.97 6.17
N GLY A 18 4.28 6.74 7.00
CA GLY A 18 4.42 6.03 8.28
C GLY A 18 4.90 4.59 8.11
N SER A 19 4.46 3.90 7.05
CA SER A 19 4.94 2.56 6.71
C SER A 19 6.42 2.58 6.30
N ALA A 20 6.86 3.59 5.54
CA ALA A 20 8.27 3.76 5.19
C ALA A 20 9.14 3.99 6.44
N ASP A 21 8.68 4.84 7.36
CA ASP A 21 9.35 5.08 8.65
C ASP A 21 9.50 3.77 9.45
N TYR A 22 8.44 2.97 9.55
CA TYR A 22 8.49 1.69 10.26
C TYR A 22 9.42 0.68 9.58
N LYS A 23 9.39 0.59 8.25
CA LYS A 23 10.34 -0.25 7.47
C LYS A 23 11.78 0.15 7.76
N ASN A 24 12.07 1.45 7.78
CA ASN A 24 13.40 1.96 8.11
C ASN A 24 13.79 1.61 9.55
N GLY A 25 12.84 1.75 10.49
CA GLY A 25 13.03 1.34 11.88
C GLY A 25 13.35 -0.14 12.04
N ILE A 26 12.65 -1.04 11.33
CA ILE A 26 12.98 -2.47 11.35
C ILE A 26 14.36 -2.73 10.72
N ALA A 27 14.73 -2.03 9.65
CA ALA A 27 16.05 -2.19 9.03
C ALA A 27 17.17 -1.79 10.00
N GLU A 28 17.00 -0.67 10.72
CA GLU A 28 17.92 -0.23 11.76
C GLU A 28 17.99 -1.21 12.93
N LEU A 29 16.84 -1.74 13.36
CA LEU A 29 16.74 -2.79 14.37
C LEU A 29 17.48 -4.07 13.93
N ASN A 30 17.34 -4.52 12.68
CA ASN A 30 18.04 -5.68 12.15
C ASN A 30 19.57 -5.48 12.10
N ASN A 31 20.02 -4.26 11.78
CA ASN A 31 21.44 -3.91 11.82
C ASN A 31 21.97 -3.93 13.27
N SER A 32 21.27 -3.28 14.19
CA SER A 32 21.60 -3.26 15.62
C SER A 32 21.63 -4.67 16.21
N SER A 33 20.69 -5.52 15.81
CA SER A 33 20.64 -6.94 16.21
C SER A 33 21.87 -7.71 15.73
N THR A 34 22.36 -7.42 14.52
CA THR A 34 23.58 -8.04 13.98
C THR A 34 24.82 -7.63 14.76
N GLU A 35 24.93 -6.35 15.14
CA GLU A 35 26.01 -5.84 15.99
C GLU A 35 25.99 -6.50 17.37
N LEU A 36 24.80 -6.60 17.97
CA LEU A 36 24.60 -7.25 19.26
C LEU A 36 25.00 -8.73 19.23
N LEU A 37 24.64 -9.46 18.15
CA LEU A 37 25.04 -10.85 17.96
C LEU A 37 26.56 -11.01 17.85
N ASN A 38 27.22 -10.12 17.11
CA ASN A 38 28.69 -10.11 16.98
C ASN A 38 29.37 -9.82 18.31
N GLY A 39 28.89 -8.81 19.05
CA GLY A 39 29.36 -8.49 20.39
C GLY A 39 29.18 -9.68 21.33
N SER A 40 28.04 -10.37 21.22
CA SER A 40 27.77 -11.54 22.03
C SER A 40 28.70 -12.71 21.73
N ALA A 41 28.95 -13.01 20.45
CA ALA A 41 29.92 -14.03 20.06
C ALA A 41 31.34 -13.71 20.56
N ALA A 42 31.72 -12.43 20.59
CA ALA A 42 33.00 -12.00 21.15
C ALA A 42 33.10 -12.26 22.66
N ILE A 43 32.02 -12.01 23.40
CA ILE A 43 31.94 -12.29 24.84
C ILE A 43 32.01 -13.79 25.11
N ASP A 44 31.29 -14.63 24.36
CA ASP A 44 31.34 -16.10 24.53
C ASP A 44 32.77 -16.62 24.33
N LYS A 45 33.42 -16.17 23.25
CA LYS A 45 34.83 -16.49 22.98
C LYS A 45 35.75 -16.04 24.10
N ALA A 46 35.51 -14.86 24.67
CA ALA A 46 36.29 -14.34 25.79
C ALA A 46 36.10 -15.18 27.07
N LEU A 47 34.87 -15.56 27.39
CA LEU A 47 34.55 -16.44 28.53
C LEU A 47 35.20 -17.82 28.40
N VAL A 48 35.16 -18.42 27.20
CA VAL A 48 35.87 -19.68 26.91
C VAL A 48 37.37 -19.52 27.12
N THR A 49 37.96 -18.46 26.56
CA THR A 49 39.40 -18.19 26.71
C THR A 49 39.80 -18.00 28.17
N MET A 50 38.96 -17.32 28.97
CA MET A 50 39.19 -17.12 30.40
C MET A 50 39.12 -18.43 31.19
N LYS A 51 38.11 -19.27 30.89
CA LYS A 51 37.97 -20.60 31.50
C LYS A 51 39.22 -21.45 31.22
N ASP A 52 39.70 -21.45 29.98
CA ASP A 52 40.89 -22.22 29.59
C ASP A 52 42.15 -21.69 30.27
N SER A 53 42.30 -20.36 30.37
CA SER A 53 43.44 -19.72 31.05
C SER A 53 43.48 -20.04 32.55
N LEU A 54 42.32 -20.14 33.19
CA LEU A 54 42.20 -20.53 34.61
C LEU A 54 42.52 -21.99 34.90
N ASN A 55 42.48 -22.86 33.89
CA ASN A 55 42.86 -24.26 34.03
C ASN A 55 44.39 -24.46 33.94
N GLN A 56 45.15 -23.42 33.63
CA GLN A 56 46.61 -23.43 33.59
C GLN A 56 47.19 -22.82 34.87
N ASP A 57 48.47 -23.10 35.14
CA ASP A 57 49.17 -22.54 36.30
C ASP A 57 49.33 -21.02 36.12
N MET A 58 48.54 -20.24 36.87
CA MET A 58 48.45 -18.78 36.70
C MET A 58 49.49 -18.04 37.54
N SER A 59 50.21 -17.10 36.92
CA SER A 59 51.07 -16.17 37.65
C SER A 59 50.28 -14.96 38.19
N GLY A 60 50.87 -14.20 39.12
CA GLY A 60 50.29 -12.94 39.61
C GLY A 60 49.97 -11.92 38.50
N ALA A 61 50.76 -11.91 37.42
CA ALA A 61 50.51 -11.07 36.26
C ALA A 61 49.28 -11.54 35.45
N ASP A 62 48.97 -12.84 35.48
CA ASP A 62 47.82 -13.41 34.78
C ASP A 62 46.51 -13.13 35.53
N PHE A 63 46.53 -13.06 36.86
CA PHE A 63 45.37 -12.58 37.65
C PHE A 63 45.03 -11.12 37.35
N GLY A 64 46.03 -10.26 37.19
CA GLY A 64 45.83 -8.87 36.79
C GLY A 64 45.15 -8.76 35.43
N LYS A 65 45.59 -9.55 34.44
CA LYS A 65 44.98 -9.60 33.10
C LYS A 65 43.56 -10.16 33.14
N LEU A 66 43.31 -11.23 33.92
CA LEU A 66 41.98 -11.81 34.08
C LEU A 66 41.00 -10.80 34.68
N ARG A 67 41.39 -10.08 35.74
CA ARG A 67 40.57 -9.01 36.33
C ARG A 67 40.22 -7.93 35.31
N VAL A 68 41.21 -7.45 34.55
CA VAL A 68 40.99 -6.44 33.50
C VAL A 68 40.05 -6.98 32.42
N GLY A 69 40.19 -8.24 32.04
CA GLY A 69 39.29 -8.89 31.09
C GLY A 69 37.85 -8.95 31.60
N LEU A 70 37.63 -9.39 32.85
CA LEU A 70 36.29 -9.48 33.45
C LEU A 70 35.59 -8.12 33.50
N ILE A 71 36.33 -7.06 33.86
CA ILE A 71 35.83 -5.68 33.87
C ILE A 71 35.44 -5.24 32.44
N LYS A 72 36.29 -5.48 31.44
CA LYS A 72 35.99 -5.13 30.05
C LYS A 72 34.76 -5.85 29.51
N ILE A 73 34.57 -7.12 29.86
CA ILE A 73 33.36 -7.86 29.46
C ILE A 73 32.12 -7.26 30.16
N SER A 74 32.22 -6.92 31.46
CA SER A 74 31.13 -6.23 32.17
C SER A 74 30.76 -4.90 31.52
N GLU A 75 31.75 -4.07 31.17
CA GLU A 75 31.55 -2.80 30.47
C GLU A 75 30.83 -3.03 29.14
N GLY A 76 31.31 -3.97 28.32
CA GLY A 76 30.65 -4.32 27.06
C GLY A 76 29.22 -4.86 27.23
N MET A 77 28.95 -5.60 28.32
CA MET A 77 27.59 -6.04 28.65
C MET A 77 26.67 -4.88 29.03
N LYS A 78 27.17 -3.91 29.81
CA LYS A 78 26.40 -2.70 30.16
C LYS A 78 26.11 -1.82 28.95
N GLU A 79 27.07 -1.69 28.04
CA GLU A 79 26.88 -0.99 26.76
C GLU A 79 25.80 -1.68 25.93
N ALA A 80 25.86 -3.01 25.79
CA ALA A 80 24.87 -3.77 25.06
C ALA A 80 23.46 -3.72 25.72
N ALA A 81 23.35 -3.74 27.05
CA ALA A 81 22.09 -3.54 27.76
C ALA A 81 21.51 -2.12 27.51
N THR A 82 22.38 -1.11 27.44
CA THR A 82 21.98 0.27 27.07
C THR A 82 21.47 0.31 25.62
N GLY A 83 22.16 -0.36 24.70
CA GLY A 83 21.74 -0.51 23.30
C GLY A 83 20.38 -1.21 23.17
N LEU A 84 20.15 -2.31 23.90
CA LEU A 84 18.86 -3.00 23.98
C LEU A 84 17.74 -2.09 24.51
N THR A 85 18.05 -1.24 25.48
CA THR A 85 17.09 -0.27 26.03
C THR A 85 16.71 0.78 24.98
N THR A 86 17.69 1.32 24.26
CA THR A 86 17.44 2.26 23.15
C THR A 86 16.63 1.61 22.03
N LEU A 87 16.95 0.35 21.71
CA LEU A 87 16.25 -0.43 20.71
C LEU A 87 14.77 -0.64 21.06
N ARG A 88 14.51 -1.04 22.32
CA ARG A 88 13.15 -1.16 22.85
C ARG A 88 12.39 0.16 22.73
N ASP A 89 12.99 1.27 23.15
CA ASP A 89 12.33 2.58 23.13
C ASP A 89 11.98 3.03 21.70
N ASN A 90 12.87 2.78 20.73
CA ASN A 90 12.61 3.06 19.32
C ASN A 90 11.54 2.15 18.72
N TYR A 91 11.61 0.85 19.00
CA TYR A 91 10.59 -0.12 18.58
C TYR A 91 9.20 0.27 19.11
N THR A 92 9.09 0.60 20.40
CA THR A 92 7.82 0.94 21.04
C THR A 92 7.18 2.18 20.41
N LYS A 93 7.98 3.21 20.08
CA LYS A 93 7.48 4.39 19.34
C LYS A 93 7.01 4.04 17.92
N ALA A 94 7.78 3.23 17.20
CA ALA A 94 7.43 2.82 15.84
C ALA A 94 6.15 1.97 15.83
N TYR A 95 6.04 1.02 16.77
CA TYR A 95 4.87 0.18 16.95
C TYR A 95 3.62 0.99 17.31
N GLN A 96 3.73 1.98 18.20
CA GLN A 96 2.61 2.89 18.52
C GLN A 96 2.09 3.63 17.28
N LYS A 97 2.98 4.19 16.45
CA LYS A 97 2.58 4.86 15.20
C LYS A 97 1.89 3.91 14.21
N LEU A 98 2.39 2.68 14.09
CA LEU A 98 1.77 1.65 13.24
C LEU A 98 0.37 1.29 13.75
N ASP A 99 0.23 1.06 15.06
CA ASP A 99 -1.06 0.75 15.70
C ASP A 99 -2.07 1.87 15.44
N GLU A 100 -1.67 3.12 15.67
CA GLU A 100 -2.51 4.31 15.38
C GLU A 100 -2.93 4.36 13.90
N SER A 101 -1.99 4.14 12.98
CA SER A 101 -2.25 4.21 11.53
C SER A 101 -3.20 3.12 11.06
N ILE A 102 -3.06 1.89 11.58
CA ILE A 102 -3.99 0.80 11.26
C ILE A 102 -5.36 1.02 11.89
N HIS A 103 -5.43 1.57 13.10
CA HIS A 103 -6.70 1.92 13.75
C HIS A 103 -7.45 3.07 13.04
N ALA A 104 -6.73 3.90 12.28
CA ALA A 104 -7.35 4.93 11.43
C ALA A 104 -8.14 4.33 10.26
N ILE A 105 -7.90 3.07 9.87
CA ILE A 105 -8.72 2.37 8.88
C ILE A 105 -10.12 2.15 9.49
N PRO A 106 -11.20 2.67 8.88
CA PRO A 106 -12.54 2.59 9.45
C PRO A 106 -12.99 1.15 9.74
N ALA A 107 -13.75 0.95 10.82
CA ALA A 107 -14.22 -0.37 11.24
C ALA A 107 -15.56 -0.79 10.62
N HIS A 108 -16.22 0.08 9.86
CA HIS A 108 -17.48 -0.28 9.21
C HIS A 108 -17.21 -1.25 8.07
N GLU A 109 -18.05 -2.28 7.93
CA GLU A 109 -18.04 -3.21 6.80
C GLU A 109 -18.96 -2.71 5.68
N ILE A 110 -18.44 -2.66 4.46
CA ILE A 110 -19.25 -2.43 3.25
C ILE A 110 -19.39 -3.77 2.54
N SER A 111 -20.61 -4.31 2.47
CA SER A 111 -20.85 -5.61 1.85
C SER A 111 -20.72 -5.55 0.32
N GLU A 112 -20.34 -6.66 -0.31
CA GLU A 112 -20.33 -6.78 -1.78
C GLU A 112 -21.70 -6.42 -2.39
N GLU A 113 -22.79 -6.76 -1.70
CA GLU A 113 -24.13 -6.47 -2.17
C GLU A 113 -24.46 -4.97 -2.13
N GLU A 114 -23.96 -4.24 -1.14
CA GLU A 114 -24.08 -2.77 -1.12
C GLU A 114 -23.27 -2.13 -2.24
N ILE A 115 -22.07 -2.65 -2.52
CA ILE A 115 -21.22 -2.19 -3.62
C ILE A 115 -21.91 -2.47 -4.96
N LYS A 116 -22.42 -3.69 -5.19
CA LYS A 116 -23.17 -4.06 -6.41
C LYS A 116 -24.41 -3.20 -6.58
N ARG A 117 -25.15 -2.92 -5.51
CA ARG A 117 -26.34 -2.06 -5.52
C ARG A 117 -26.01 -0.61 -5.89
N ILE A 118 -24.86 -0.10 -5.47
CA ILE A 118 -24.39 1.23 -5.87
C ILE A 118 -23.95 1.20 -7.34
N ALA A 119 -23.16 0.20 -7.74
CA ALA A 119 -22.69 0.05 -9.11
C ALA A 119 -23.83 -0.09 -10.12
N SER A 120 -24.92 -0.79 -9.77
CA SER A 120 -26.09 -0.96 -10.64
C SER A 120 -26.90 0.32 -10.87
N LYS A 121 -26.70 1.35 -10.04
CA LYS A 121 -27.37 2.66 -10.18
C LYS A 121 -26.57 3.65 -11.04
N LEU A 122 -25.35 3.29 -11.44
CA LEU A 122 -24.49 4.14 -12.25
C LEU A 122 -24.72 3.82 -13.72
N GLU A 123 -25.02 4.84 -14.53
CA GLU A 123 -25.30 4.70 -15.96
C GLU A 123 -24.01 4.52 -16.77
N GLU A 124 -22.94 5.23 -16.39
CA GLU A 124 -21.66 5.20 -17.09
C GLU A 124 -20.79 3.99 -16.71
N GLU A 125 -20.18 3.36 -17.71
CA GLU A 125 -19.28 2.21 -17.49
C GLU A 125 -18.02 2.61 -16.71
N GLN A 126 -17.52 3.83 -16.91
CA GLN A 126 -16.37 4.34 -16.18
C GLN A 126 -16.66 4.46 -14.68
N ASP A 127 -17.83 4.98 -14.30
CA ASP A 127 -18.22 5.12 -12.90
C ASP A 127 -18.32 3.77 -12.19
N ARG A 128 -18.86 2.77 -12.88
CA ARG A 128 -18.90 1.38 -12.37
C ARG A 128 -17.49 0.84 -12.13
N LYS A 129 -16.55 1.10 -13.04
CA LYS A 129 -15.13 0.71 -12.87
C LYS A 129 -14.47 1.44 -11.70
N ILE A 130 -14.76 2.73 -11.51
CA ILE A 130 -14.27 3.54 -10.37
C ILE A 130 -14.77 2.94 -9.04
N VAL A 131 -16.06 2.62 -8.94
CA VAL A 131 -16.63 1.98 -7.74
C VAL A 131 -16.00 0.61 -7.48
N GLN A 132 -15.70 -0.15 -8.53
CA GLN A 132 -15.04 -1.44 -8.39
C GLN A 132 -13.60 -1.30 -7.88
N LYS A 133 -12.82 -0.35 -8.41
CA LYS A 133 -11.48 -0.02 -7.88
C LYS A 133 -11.53 0.42 -6.42
N LEU A 134 -12.54 1.21 -6.03
CA LEU A 134 -12.78 1.62 -4.64
C LEU A 134 -13.06 0.44 -3.73
N ALA A 135 -13.91 -0.49 -4.18
CA ALA A 135 -14.25 -1.70 -3.45
C ALA A 135 -13.03 -2.61 -3.24
N GLU A 136 -12.22 -2.80 -4.28
CA GLU A 136 -10.97 -3.56 -4.19
C GLU A 136 -10.00 -2.92 -3.19
N THR A 137 -9.84 -1.60 -3.26
CA THR A 137 -8.99 -0.83 -2.34
C THR A 137 -9.45 -0.95 -0.89
N TYR A 138 -10.75 -0.78 -0.65
CA TYR A 138 -11.35 -0.92 0.67
C TYR A 138 -11.18 -2.35 1.22
N GLY A 139 -11.41 -3.37 0.39
CA GLY A 139 -11.21 -4.78 0.76
C GLY A 139 -9.76 -5.09 1.13
N ALA A 140 -8.80 -4.54 0.38
CA ALA A 140 -7.38 -4.66 0.71
C ALA A 140 -7.04 -4.00 2.05
N ALA A 141 -7.56 -2.80 2.32
CA ALA A 141 -7.35 -2.10 3.59
C ALA A 141 -7.94 -2.87 4.79
N GLN A 142 -9.16 -3.42 4.67
CA GLN A 142 -9.77 -4.26 5.70
C GLN A 142 -8.95 -5.54 5.94
N LYS A 143 -8.45 -6.17 4.87
CA LYS A 143 -7.59 -7.35 4.99
C LYS A 143 -6.27 -7.02 5.71
N ALA A 144 -5.65 -5.88 5.40
CA ALA A 144 -4.45 -5.42 6.08
C ALA A 144 -4.71 -5.20 7.58
N LYS A 145 -5.81 -4.51 7.92
CA LYS A 145 -6.26 -4.32 9.31
C LYS A 145 -6.49 -5.65 10.04
N GLY A 146 -7.21 -6.58 9.43
CA GLY A 146 -7.47 -7.90 10.03
C GLY A 146 -6.19 -8.71 10.24
N THR A 147 -5.24 -8.64 9.30
CA THR A 147 -3.93 -9.29 9.43
C THR A 147 -3.11 -8.67 10.56
N TYR A 148 -3.16 -7.35 10.71
CA TYR A 148 -2.53 -6.63 11.81
C TYR A 148 -3.11 -7.05 13.17
N GLU A 149 -4.44 -7.05 13.33
CA GLU A 149 -5.08 -7.48 14.57
C GLU A 149 -4.72 -8.92 14.96
N ALA A 150 -4.64 -9.83 13.98
CA ALA A 150 -4.22 -11.21 14.20
C ALA A 150 -2.75 -11.34 14.65
N THR A 151 -1.90 -10.34 14.38
CA THR A 151 -0.47 -10.36 14.71
C THR A 151 -0.09 -9.37 15.83
N LYS A 152 -1.05 -8.58 16.32
CA LYS A 152 -0.86 -7.52 17.32
C LYS A 152 -0.21 -8.02 18.61
N GLU A 153 -0.64 -9.18 19.12
CA GLU A 153 -0.06 -9.76 20.34
C GLU A 153 1.43 -10.12 20.17
N VAL A 154 1.82 -10.57 18.97
CA VAL A 154 3.22 -10.89 18.65
C VAL A 154 4.07 -9.63 18.67
N PHE A 155 3.58 -8.53 18.07
CA PHE A 155 4.26 -7.25 18.12
C PHE A 155 4.35 -6.70 19.55
N ALA A 156 3.29 -6.83 20.34
CA ALA A 156 3.27 -6.37 21.73
C ALA A 156 4.26 -7.14 22.63
N ALA A 157 4.56 -8.41 22.33
CA ALA A 157 5.49 -9.23 23.10
C ALA A 157 6.96 -8.82 22.97
N VAL A 158 7.33 -8.02 21.97
CA VAL A 158 8.73 -7.61 21.75
C VAL A 158 9.25 -6.70 22.87
N ASP A 159 8.43 -5.78 23.38
CA ASP A 159 8.82 -4.84 24.46
C ASP A 159 9.22 -5.57 25.77
N PRO A 160 8.37 -6.44 26.36
CA PRO A 160 8.75 -7.17 27.57
C PRO A 160 9.92 -8.12 27.34
N THR A 161 10.03 -8.73 26.15
CA THR A 161 11.16 -9.61 25.79
C THR A 161 12.49 -8.83 25.79
N LEU A 162 12.53 -7.67 25.14
CA LEU A 162 13.72 -6.81 25.13
C LEU A 162 14.09 -6.34 26.54
N ASN A 163 13.10 -6.04 27.37
CA ASN A 163 13.31 -5.65 28.76
C ASN A 163 13.92 -6.79 29.60
N GLU A 164 13.43 -8.02 29.43
CA GLU A 164 13.96 -9.21 30.11
C GLU A 164 15.41 -9.49 29.71
N ILE A 165 15.73 -9.44 28.40
CA ILE A 165 17.10 -9.64 27.89
C ILE A 165 18.05 -8.57 28.44
N SER A 166 17.64 -7.30 28.44
CA SER A 166 18.42 -6.19 28.99
C SER A 166 18.69 -6.36 30.50
N GLY A 167 17.68 -6.81 31.25
CA GLY A 167 17.81 -7.14 32.67
C GLY A 167 18.83 -8.25 32.91
N ALA A 168 18.70 -9.38 32.21
CA ALA A 168 19.63 -10.50 32.31
C ALA A 168 21.07 -10.09 31.99
N GLN A 169 21.27 -9.20 31.02
CA GLN A 169 22.59 -8.71 30.66
C GLN A 169 23.20 -7.81 31.74
N THR A 170 22.37 -7.01 32.43
CA THR A 170 22.79 -6.18 33.57
C THR A 170 23.19 -7.05 34.78
N GLU A 171 22.43 -8.10 35.07
CA GLU A 171 22.77 -9.08 36.12
C GLU A 171 24.09 -9.81 35.82
N MET A 172 24.32 -10.13 34.55
CA MET A 172 25.55 -10.78 34.13
C MET A 172 26.77 -9.86 34.25
N ALA A 173 26.63 -8.59 33.86
CA ALA A 173 27.66 -7.57 34.08
C ALA A 173 28.01 -7.42 35.57
N THR A 174 26.98 -7.38 36.44
CA THR A 174 27.16 -7.32 37.90
C THR A 174 27.90 -8.56 38.45
N SER A 175 27.61 -9.74 37.89
CA SER A 175 28.29 -10.98 38.25
C SER A 175 29.77 -10.94 37.86
N LEU A 176 30.08 -10.47 36.65
CA LEU A 176 31.47 -10.28 36.18
C LEU A 176 32.27 -9.29 37.04
N GLU A 177 31.64 -8.20 37.49
CA GLU A 177 32.25 -7.24 38.41
C GLU A 177 32.54 -7.85 39.78
N THR A 178 31.61 -8.67 40.28
CA THR A 178 31.79 -9.41 41.52
C THR A 178 32.97 -10.37 41.40
N MET A 179 33.05 -11.13 40.30
CA MET A 179 34.17 -12.03 40.01
C MET A 179 35.49 -11.26 39.89
N ALA A 180 35.51 -10.10 39.25
CA ALA A 180 36.70 -9.26 39.16
C ALA A 180 37.17 -8.79 40.55
N SER A 181 36.24 -8.47 41.46
CA SER A 181 36.54 -8.12 42.85
C SER A 181 37.10 -9.32 43.62
N GLU A 182 36.55 -10.52 43.42
CA GLU A 182 37.02 -11.76 44.04
C GLU A 182 38.42 -12.15 43.54
N VAL A 183 38.71 -11.99 42.24
CA VAL A 183 40.06 -12.16 41.68
C VAL A 183 41.07 -11.23 42.35
N ALA A 184 40.69 -9.96 42.58
CA ALA A 184 41.56 -9.03 43.28
C ALA A 184 41.86 -9.50 44.72
N LYS A 185 40.84 -9.92 45.47
CA LYS A 185 40.99 -10.44 46.83
C LYS A 185 41.80 -11.75 46.88
N ALA A 186 41.62 -12.64 45.90
CA ALA A 186 42.33 -13.90 45.80
C ALA A 186 43.85 -13.67 45.60
N SER A 187 44.22 -12.64 44.84
CA SER A 187 45.62 -12.26 44.64
C SER A 187 46.33 -11.76 45.90
N GLU A 188 45.57 -11.36 46.93
CA GLU A 188 46.08 -10.91 48.24
C GLU A 188 46.13 -12.04 49.29
N LYS A 189 45.46 -13.18 49.04
CA LYS A 189 45.37 -14.31 49.99
C LYS A 189 46.48 -15.35 49.77
N ILE A 190 46.94 -15.97 50.85
CA ILE A 190 47.96 -17.03 50.84
C ILE A 190 47.44 -18.35 50.22
N ASN A 191 46.11 -18.58 50.20
CA ASN A 191 45.51 -19.84 49.71
C ASN A 191 44.83 -19.66 48.34
N ILE A 192 45.63 -19.37 47.32
CA ILE A 192 45.18 -19.02 45.96
C ILE A 192 44.46 -20.18 45.26
N GLN A 193 44.79 -21.43 45.59
CA GLN A 193 44.26 -22.64 44.95
C GLN A 193 42.75 -22.85 45.18
N GLU A 194 42.27 -22.57 46.39
CA GLU A 194 40.84 -22.67 46.71
C GLU A 194 40.05 -21.55 46.01
N SER A 195 40.61 -20.34 45.98
CA SER A 195 39.99 -19.19 45.29
C SER A 195 39.94 -19.40 43.77
N ILE A 196 40.96 -20.03 43.16
CA ILE A 196 40.95 -20.41 41.74
C ILE A 196 39.82 -21.41 41.46
N LYS A 197 39.61 -22.41 42.32
CA LYS A 197 38.52 -23.39 42.15
C LYS A 197 37.13 -22.74 42.21
N GLU A 198 36.91 -21.84 43.16
CA GLU A 198 35.66 -21.07 43.24
C GLU A 198 35.44 -20.23 41.98
N LEU A 199 36.50 -19.56 41.50
CA LEU A 199 36.48 -18.76 40.29
C LEU A 199 36.23 -19.59 39.03
N GLN A 200 36.86 -20.77 38.90
CA GLN A 200 36.61 -21.74 37.83
C GLN A 200 35.15 -22.19 37.82
N ASN A 201 34.58 -22.50 38.98
CA ASN A 201 33.18 -22.87 39.12
C ASN A 201 32.24 -21.71 38.74
N GLY A 202 32.55 -20.49 39.18
CA GLY A 202 31.81 -19.29 38.82
C GLY A 202 31.83 -19.02 37.32
N LEU A 203 33.01 -19.08 36.69
CA LEU A 203 33.17 -18.85 35.25
C LEU A 203 32.55 -19.97 34.42
N GLY A 204 32.56 -21.21 34.92
CA GLY A 204 31.82 -22.32 34.33
C GLY A 204 30.32 -22.04 34.27
N LYS A 205 29.71 -21.71 35.42
CA LYS A 205 28.28 -21.35 35.48
C LYS A 205 27.94 -20.15 34.61
N LEU A 206 28.79 -19.12 34.63
CA LEU A 206 28.61 -17.93 33.82
C LEU A 206 28.67 -18.25 32.31
N SER A 207 29.65 -19.04 31.89
CA SER A 207 29.79 -19.47 30.49
C SER A 207 28.58 -20.30 30.04
N ASP A 208 28.09 -21.21 30.87
CA ASP A 208 26.93 -22.03 30.54
C ASP A 208 25.65 -21.18 30.44
N ASN A 209 25.43 -20.26 31.39
CA ASN A 209 24.32 -19.31 31.32
C ASN A 209 24.43 -18.40 30.08
N TYR A 210 25.65 -17.95 29.76
CA TYR A 210 25.87 -17.07 28.62
C TYR A 210 25.63 -17.76 27.28
N LYS A 211 25.93 -19.06 27.16
CA LYS A 211 25.58 -19.84 25.96
C LYS A 211 24.07 -19.89 25.73
N SER A 212 23.30 -20.09 26.79
CA SER A 212 21.83 -20.04 26.71
C SER A 212 21.35 -18.66 26.28
N PHE A 213 21.91 -17.59 26.86
CA PHE A 213 21.64 -16.21 26.45
C PHE A 213 21.99 -15.96 24.98
N HIS A 214 23.18 -16.36 24.53
CA HIS A 214 23.62 -16.23 23.15
C HIS A 214 22.69 -17.00 22.19
N GLY A 215 22.24 -18.20 22.58
CA GLY A 215 21.24 -18.95 21.83
C GLY A 215 19.92 -18.20 21.68
N GLY A 216 19.37 -17.66 22.77
CA GLY A 216 18.16 -16.82 22.72
C GLY A 216 18.35 -15.56 21.89
N LEU A 217 19.54 -14.95 21.93
CA LEU A 217 19.87 -13.81 21.08
C LEU A 217 19.92 -14.19 19.60
N VAL A 218 20.48 -15.36 19.24
CA VAL A 218 20.46 -15.88 17.87
C VAL A 218 19.01 -16.04 17.38
N GLU A 219 18.15 -16.67 18.18
CA GLU A 219 16.73 -16.84 17.86
C GLU A 219 16.01 -15.50 17.69
N TYR A 220 16.23 -14.56 18.60
CA TYR A 220 15.71 -13.20 18.50
C TYR A 220 16.15 -12.51 17.20
N THR A 221 17.45 -12.51 16.89
CA THR A 221 17.96 -11.87 15.66
C THR A 221 17.44 -12.54 14.38
N HIS A 222 17.13 -13.84 14.44
CA HIS A 222 16.46 -14.54 13.35
C HIS A 222 15.03 -14.01 13.17
N GLY A 223 14.24 -13.93 14.25
CA GLY A 223 12.88 -13.40 14.22
C GLY A 223 12.82 -11.94 13.74
N VAL A 224 13.78 -11.10 14.14
CA VAL A 224 13.90 -9.72 13.62
C VAL A 224 14.14 -9.70 12.11
N ARG A 225 14.97 -10.59 11.59
CA ARG A 225 15.24 -10.69 10.15
C ARG A 225 14.00 -11.17 9.38
N GLU A 226 13.28 -12.15 9.91
CA GLU A 226 12.00 -12.58 9.35
C GLU A 226 10.97 -11.46 9.35
N LEU A 227 10.87 -10.71 10.45
CA LEU A 227 9.99 -9.54 10.54
C LEU A 227 10.36 -8.47 9.50
N SER A 228 11.65 -8.17 9.33
CA SER A 228 12.15 -7.22 8.33
C SER A 228 11.72 -7.62 6.92
N ASN A 229 11.90 -8.90 6.57
CA ASN A 229 11.51 -9.42 5.26
C ASN A 229 9.98 -9.39 5.06
N ALA A 230 9.21 -9.82 6.06
CA ALA A 230 7.75 -9.81 5.99
C ALA A 230 7.19 -8.38 5.86
N TYR A 231 7.74 -7.44 6.62
CA TYR A 231 7.28 -6.05 6.58
C TYR A 231 7.65 -5.36 5.27
N GLN A 232 8.72 -5.76 4.59
CA GLN A 232 9.02 -5.26 3.24
C GLN A 232 7.87 -5.53 2.26
N SER A 233 7.22 -6.70 2.37
CA SER A 233 6.02 -7.03 1.57
C SER A 233 4.79 -6.21 1.99
N ILE A 234 4.59 -5.99 3.30
CA ILE A 234 3.50 -5.14 3.80
C ILE A 234 3.65 -3.71 3.27
N HIS A 235 4.84 -3.13 3.39
CA HIS A 235 5.14 -1.80 2.89
C HIS A 235 4.87 -1.67 1.39
N GLN A 236 5.28 -2.66 0.59
CA GLN A 236 4.97 -2.69 -0.83
C GLN A 236 3.46 -2.67 -1.09
N GLY A 237 2.69 -3.48 -0.35
CA GLY A 237 1.23 -3.47 -0.45
C GLY A 237 0.60 -2.11 -0.08
N VAL A 238 1.12 -1.43 0.94
CA VAL A 238 0.68 -0.07 1.31
C VAL A 238 0.97 0.91 0.17
N THR A 239 2.17 0.85 -0.43
CA THR A 239 2.54 1.68 -1.58
C THR A 239 1.64 1.42 -2.79
N ASP A 240 1.34 0.15 -3.08
CA ASP A 240 0.45 -0.22 -4.19
C ASP A 240 -0.96 0.35 -3.98
N ILE A 241 -1.48 0.30 -2.75
CA ILE A 241 -2.78 0.89 -2.41
C ILE A 241 -2.76 2.42 -2.62
N TYR A 242 -1.69 3.10 -2.18
CA TYR A 242 -1.57 4.56 -2.36
C TYR A 242 -1.53 4.96 -3.84
N HIS A 243 -0.85 4.19 -4.69
CA HIS A 243 -0.90 4.39 -6.13
C HIS A 243 -2.32 4.21 -6.68
N GLY A 244 -3.03 3.17 -6.23
CA GLY A 244 -4.44 2.95 -6.59
C GLY A 244 -5.36 4.11 -6.19
N THR A 245 -5.18 4.68 -4.99
CA THR A 245 -5.97 5.84 -4.54
C THR A 245 -5.64 7.11 -5.33
N THR A 246 -4.39 7.29 -5.75
CA THR A 246 -3.98 8.41 -6.61
C THR A 246 -4.58 8.29 -8.01
N GLU A 247 -4.55 7.10 -8.62
CA GLU A 247 -5.21 6.87 -9.91
C GLU A 247 -6.71 7.15 -9.85
N LEU A 248 -7.35 6.73 -8.77
CA LEU A 248 -8.77 6.93 -8.55
C LEU A 248 -9.12 8.42 -8.41
N GLU A 249 -8.34 9.18 -7.65
CA GLU A 249 -8.52 10.63 -7.51
C GLU A 249 -8.43 11.34 -8.86
N ASN A 250 -7.43 10.97 -9.67
CA ASN A 250 -7.24 11.50 -11.01
C ASN A 250 -8.42 11.15 -11.94
N GLY A 251 -8.82 9.88 -12.00
CA GLY A 251 -9.95 9.45 -12.84
C GLY A 251 -11.27 10.11 -12.44
N THR A 252 -11.51 10.29 -11.14
CA THR A 252 -12.71 11.01 -10.66
C THR A 252 -12.67 12.50 -11.02
N THR A 253 -11.48 13.10 -11.02
CA THR A 253 -11.28 14.49 -11.44
C THR A 253 -11.56 14.66 -12.94
N GLU A 254 -11.08 13.73 -13.77
CA GLU A 254 -11.33 13.70 -15.21
C GLU A 254 -12.82 13.55 -15.52
N LEU A 255 -13.50 12.57 -14.91
CA LEU A 255 -14.94 12.35 -15.06
C LEU A 255 -15.73 13.62 -14.74
N ARG A 256 -15.43 14.27 -13.61
CA ARG A 256 -16.08 15.52 -13.22
C ARG A 256 -15.86 16.61 -14.26
N ASN A 257 -14.63 16.76 -14.76
CA ASN A 257 -14.34 17.79 -15.77
C ASN A 257 -15.09 17.49 -17.08
N GLY A 258 -15.19 16.22 -17.47
CA GLY A 258 -15.94 15.76 -18.65
C GLY A 258 -17.44 16.02 -18.51
N THR A 259 -18.03 15.67 -17.37
CA THR A 259 -19.45 15.89 -17.07
C THR A 259 -19.80 17.38 -16.94
N SER A 260 -18.91 18.21 -16.38
CA SER A 260 -19.07 19.68 -16.43
C SER A 260 -19.04 20.20 -17.86
N LYS A 261 -18.08 19.76 -18.69
CA LYS A 261 -18.01 20.18 -20.10
C LYS A 261 -19.25 19.76 -20.89
N LEU A 262 -19.77 18.56 -20.64
CA LEU A 262 -21.02 18.10 -21.24
C LEU A 262 -22.18 18.99 -20.82
N ALA A 263 -22.33 19.24 -19.51
CA ALA A 263 -23.37 20.12 -18.99
C ALA A 263 -23.30 21.52 -19.64
N ASP A 264 -22.11 22.13 -19.68
CA ASP A 264 -21.89 23.42 -20.33
C ASP A 264 -22.27 23.40 -21.81
N SER A 265 -21.83 22.38 -22.56
CA SER A 265 -22.11 22.25 -24.01
C SER A 265 -23.59 21.98 -24.31
N THR A 266 -24.32 21.41 -23.37
CA THR A 266 -25.76 21.12 -23.50
C THR A 266 -26.66 22.20 -22.92
N SER A 267 -26.10 23.20 -22.24
CA SER A 267 -26.87 24.22 -21.51
C SER A 267 -27.72 25.11 -22.43
N GLU A 268 -27.24 25.36 -23.65
CA GLU A 268 -27.91 26.20 -24.65
C GLU A 268 -28.81 25.42 -25.61
N LEU A 269 -28.77 24.08 -25.58
CA LEU A 269 -29.61 23.24 -26.46
C LEU A 269 -31.10 23.56 -26.38
N PRO A 270 -31.70 23.81 -25.20
CA PRO A 270 -33.12 24.16 -25.11
C PRO A 270 -33.45 25.47 -25.85
N GLU A 271 -32.59 26.49 -25.75
CA GLU A 271 -32.78 27.77 -26.42
C GLU A 271 -32.61 27.62 -27.94
N GLN A 272 -31.56 26.92 -28.39
CA GLN A 272 -31.33 26.61 -29.80
C GLN A 272 -32.49 25.80 -30.41
N MET A 273 -33.01 24.83 -29.67
CA MET A 273 -34.19 24.07 -30.09
C MET A 273 -35.42 24.97 -30.23
N GLN A 274 -35.63 25.88 -29.28
CA GLN A 274 -36.75 26.82 -29.35
C GLN A 274 -36.63 27.76 -30.55
N GLU A 275 -35.44 28.30 -30.80
CA GLU A 275 -35.19 29.15 -31.97
C GLU A 275 -35.48 28.43 -33.29
N GLU A 276 -35.04 27.17 -33.44
CA GLU A 276 -35.31 26.38 -34.66
C GLU A 276 -36.80 26.00 -34.78
N ILE A 277 -37.48 25.72 -33.67
CA ILE A 277 -38.95 25.51 -33.66
C ILE A 277 -39.67 26.76 -34.14
N ASP A 278 -39.32 27.93 -33.59
CA ASP A 278 -39.95 29.20 -33.96
C ASP A 278 -39.71 29.52 -35.43
N LYS A 279 -38.49 29.26 -35.93
CA LYS A 279 -38.13 29.43 -37.34
C LYS A 279 -38.95 28.51 -38.26
N MET A 280 -39.08 27.22 -37.91
CA MET A 280 -39.94 26.30 -38.66
C MET A 280 -41.40 26.75 -38.65
N ILE A 281 -41.94 27.17 -37.50
CA ILE A 281 -43.32 27.67 -37.42
C ILE A 281 -43.51 28.88 -38.35
N ASN A 282 -42.55 29.80 -38.38
CA ASN A 282 -42.60 30.97 -39.26
C ASN A 282 -42.53 30.60 -40.76
N GLU A 283 -41.81 29.55 -41.15
CA GLU A 283 -41.83 29.06 -42.55
C GLU A 283 -43.21 28.51 -42.96
N PHE A 284 -43.99 28.02 -42.01
CA PHE A 284 -45.37 27.55 -42.24
C PHE A 284 -46.43 28.61 -41.90
N ASP A 285 -46.03 29.80 -41.47
CA ASP A 285 -46.93 30.91 -41.21
C ASP A 285 -47.45 31.46 -42.54
N LYS A 286 -48.56 30.91 -42.99
CA LYS A 286 -49.34 31.32 -44.17
C LYS A 286 -50.10 32.63 -43.91
N SER A 287 -49.56 33.54 -43.10
CA SER A 287 -50.19 34.84 -42.81
C SER A 287 -50.21 35.77 -44.04
N ASP A 288 -49.40 35.47 -45.06
CA ASP A 288 -49.39 36.08 -46.38
C ASP A 288 -50.36 35.41 -47.38
N PHE A 289 -50.99 34.29 -47.00
CA PHE A 289 -51.96 33.59 -47.84
C PHE A 289 -53.30 34.31 -47.80
N ASP A 290 -53.56 35.11 -48.84
CA ASP A 290 -54.88 35.70 -49.08
C ASP A 290 -55.85 34.60 -49.57
N ALA A 291 -56.74 34.16 -48.69
CA ALA A 291 -57.69 33.11 -49.00
C ALA A 291 -58.76 33.63 -49.98
N GLU A 292 -58.52 33.43 -51.27
CA GLU A 292 -59.49 33.72 -52.33
C GLU A 292 -60.75 32.85 -52.15
N SER A 293 -61.82 33.48 -51.66
CA SER A 293 -63.13 32.86 -51.51
C SER A 293 -63.86 32.85 -52.85
N PHE A 294 -64.06 31.66 -53.42
CA PHE A 294 -64.85 31.49 -54.64
C PHE A 294 -66.36 31.63 -54.41
N VAL A 295 -66.80 31.96 -53.19
CA VAL A 295 -68.21 32.19 -52.89
C VAL A 295 -68.54 33.66 -53.14
N SER A 296 -69.52 33.92 -54.00
CA SER A 296 -70.00 35.27 -54.29
C SER A 296 -70.38 36.03 -53.02
N GLU A 297 -70.04 37.32 -52.95
CA GLU A 297 -70.41 38.26 -51.86
C GLU A 297 -71.91 38.31 -51.55
N LYS A 298 -72.77 37.75 -52.42
CA LYS A 298 -74.22 37.68 -52.24
C LYS A 298 -74.70 36.41 -51.52
N ASN A 299 -73.81 35.52 -51.13
CA ASN A 299 -74.18 34.21 -50.56
C ASN A 299 -74.12 34.24 -49.03
N GLU A 300 -75.22 34.62 -48.38
CA GLU A 300 -75.29 34.79 -46.91
C GLU A 300 -75.54 33.49 -46.13
N ASN A 301 -75.76 32.35 -46.81
CA ASN A 301 -76.08 31.06 -46.18
C ASN A 301 -75.10 29.95 -46.60
N ILE A 302 -73.92 29.95 -45.97
CA ILE A 302 -72.90 28.91 -46.18
C ILE A 302 -73.04 27.86 -45.07
N GLN A 303 -73.61 26.70 -45.39
CA GLN A 303 -73.76 25.58 -44.43
C GLN A 303 -72.63 24.54 -44.49
N SER A 304 -71.84 24.53 -45.58
CA SER A 304 -70.66 23.68 -45.74
C SER A 304 -69.68 24.32 -46.73
N VAL A 305 -68.38 24.20 -46.45
CA VAL A 305 -67.30 24.59 -47.38
C VAL A 305 -66.59 23.34 -47.90
N GLN A 306 -66.20 23.34 -49.18
CA GLN A 306 -65.45 22.26 -49.81
C GLN A 306 -64.03 22.73 -50.09
N PHE A 307 -63.04 22.10 -49.47
CA PHE A 307 -61.63 22.37 -49.73
C PHE A 307 -61.14 21.51 -50.90
N VAL A 308 -60.53 22.13 -51.90
CA VAL A 308 -59.85 21.44 -53.00
C VAL A 308 -58.35 21.61 -52.80
N ILE A 309 -57.68 20.57 -52.33
CA ILE A 309 -56.22 20.54 -52.24
C ILE A 309 -55.69 20.06 -53.59
N LYS A 310 -55.03 20.95 -54.33
CA LYS A 310 -54.39 20.61 -55.60
C LYS A 310 -52.94 20.24 -55.30
N THR A 311 -52.63 18.95 -55.39
CA THR A 311 -51.25 18.46 -55.31
C THR A 311 -50.58 18.58 -56.68
N GLU A 312 -49.25 18.63 -56.72
CA GLU A 312 -48.51 18.48 -57.97
C GLU A 312 -48.87 17.16 -58.66
N ALA A 313 -48.71 17.10 -59.99
CA ALA A 313 -48.95 15.88 -60.73
C ALA A 313 -47.95 14.81 -60.28
N ILE A 314 -48.41 13.58 -60.06
CA ILE A 314 -47.52 12.45 -59.77
C ILE A 314 -46.66 12.23 -61.03
N GLU A 315 -45.42 12.71 -61.00
CA GLU A 315 -44.43 12.32 -61.99
C GLU A 315 -44.08 10.86 -61.75
N LYS A 316 -44.21 10.06 -62.81
CA LYS A 316 -43.72 8.69 -62.80
C LYS A 316 -42.20 8.81 -62.90
N GLU A 317 -41.47 8.35 -61.88
CA GLU A 317 -40.02 8.19 -62.02
C GLU A 317 -39.75 7.42 -63.32
N GLU A 318 -39.02 8.04 -64.25
CA GLU A 318 -38.35 7.31 -65.31
C GLU A 318 -37.48 6.27 -64.61
N GLN A 319 -37.86 5.00 -64.72
CA GLN A 319 -36.94 3.91 -64.45
C GLN A 319 -35.69 4.22 -65.28
N ALA A 320 -34.57 4.46 -64.60
CA ALA A 320 -33.28 4.47 -65.25
C ALA A 320 -33.22 3.22 -66.13
N GLU A 321 -33.13 3.42 -67.45
CA GLU A 321 -32.70 2.35 -68.32
C GLU A 321 -31.41 1.81 -67.70
N GLU A 322 -31.45 0.55 -67.25
CA GLU A 322 -30.24 -0.19 -66.92
C GLU A 322 -29.31 -0.03 -68.13
N GLN A 323 -28.25 0.76 -67.96
CA GLN A 323 -27.09 0.67 -68.83
C GLN A 323 -26.60 -0.77 -68.69
N GLN A 324 -27.02 -1.63 -69.63
CA GLN A 324 -26.30 -2.86 -69.89
C GLN A 324 -24.85 -2.45 -70.13
N GLU A 325 -23.96 -2.86 -69.23
CA GLU A 325 -22.54 -2.94 -69.51
C GLU A 325 -22.41 -3.67 -70.84
N THR A 326 -22.09 -2.92 -71.90
CA THR A 326 -21.58 -3.52 -73.12
C THR A 326 -20.26 -4.15 -72.72
N ALA A 327 -20.29 -5.47 -72.50
CA ALA A 327 -19.11 -6.28 -72.34
C ALA A 327 -18.15 -5.90 -73.48
N LYS A 328 -17.02 -5.26 -73.13
CA LYS A 328 -15.98 -4.92 -74.10
C LYS A 328 -15.67 -6.18 -74.88
N GLU A 329 -15.97 -6.20 -76.17
CA GLU A 329 -15.52 -7.27 -77.04
C GLU A 329 -14.00 -7.37 -76.90
N LYS A 330 -13.52 -8.52 -76.44
CA LYS A 330 -12.09 -8.81 -76.33
C LYS A 330 -11.42 -8.42 -77.66
N SER A 331 -10.41 -7.56 -77.57
CA SER A 331 -9.59 -7.17 -78.71
C SER A 331 -9.00 -8.42 -79.37
N PHE A 332 -8.71 -8.35 -80.68
CA PHE A 332 -7.99 -9.42 -81.37
C PHE A 332 -6.73 -9.87 -80.59
N TRP A 333 -6.06 -8.94 -79.92
CA TRP A 333 -4.89 -9.22 -79.08
C TRP A 333 -5.22 -9.96 -77.78
N ASP A 334 -6.36 -9.68 -77.15
CA ASP A 334 -6.82 -10.41 -75.96
C ASP A 334 -7.18 -11.87 -76.30
N LYS A 335 -7.74 -12.10 -77.50
CA LYS A 335 -8.04 -13.45 -78.00
C LYS A 335 -6.78 -14.20 -78.43
N LEU A 336 -5.76 -13.52 -78.96
CA LEU A 336 -4.49 -14.12 -79.37
C LEU A 336 -3.64 -14.56 -78.16
N LEU A 337 -3.64 -13.78 -77.07
CA LEU A 337 -2.90 -14.11 -75.85
C LEU A 337 -3.52 -15.29 -75.07
N ASP A 338 -4.85 -15.46 -75.12
CA ASP A 338 -5.56 -16.60 -74.51
C ASP A 338 -5.25 -17.95 -75.20
N LEU A 339 -4.66 -17.94 -76.41
CA LEU A 339 -4.29 -19.14 -77.18
C LEU A 339 -2.91 -19.73 -76.82
N PHE A 340 -2.12 -19.03 -76.00
CA PHE A 340 -0.80 -19.46 -75.54
C PHE A 340 -0.72 -19.62 -74.00
N ARG A 341 -1.87 -19.76 -73.33
CA ARG A 341 -1.97 -20.15 -71.92
C ARG A 341 -2.32 -21.62 -71.75
#